data_AF-I3MVA2-F1
#
_entry.id   AF-I3MVA2-F1
#
_cell.length_a   1.000
_cell.length_b   1.000
_cell.length_c   1.000
_cell.angle_alpha   90.00
_cell.angle_beta   90.00
_cell.angle_gamma   90.00
#
_symmetry.space_group_name_H-M   'P 1'
#
loop_
_entity.id
_entity.type
_entity.pdbx_description
1 polymer ?
#
loop_
_entity_poly.entity_id
_entity_poly.type
_entity_poly.pdbx_seq_one_letter_code
_entity_poly.pdbx_strand_id
1 'polypeptide(L)'
;RIKSVTCSKFLIRDPNQQVLVLEGGVLKAVPDRHTRTGEIFYIATSKETSSISSGSTTEANHIFLAVCKGKLCLCCDKVKEPKCPLLELKNKNISELNSLDEEYSLPFTFIQEMVGSYFTLESAANPGCFICTSKTPMQPVGMTKEPGKENNTQFKFQIANADLNSTHSG
;
A
#
# COMPACT_ATOMS: atom_id res chain seq x y z
N ARG A 1 15.43 12.77 -19.29
CA ARG A 1 14.70 13.59 -18.28
C ARG A 1 13.67 12.68 -17.63
N ILE A 2 13.90 12.22 -16.39
CA ILE A 2 12.96 11.35 -15.68
C ILE A 2 11.70 12.18 -15.44
N LYS A 3 10.54 11.75 -15.97
CA LYS A 3 9.27 12.40 -15.66
C LYS A 3 9.02 12.17 -14.17
N SER A 4 8.89 13.24 -13.40
CA SER A 4 8.51 13.16 -11.98
C SER A 4 7.15 12.47 -11.91
N VAL A 5 7.10 11.29 -11.29
CA VAL A 5 5.84 10.60 -11.01
C VAL A 5 5.14 11.38 -9.90
N THR A 6 3.97 11.94 -10.18
CA THR A 6 3.15 12.59 -9.15
C THR A 6 2.65 11.51 -8.19
N CYS A 7 3.08 11.57 -6.93
CA CYS A 7 2.64 10.67 -5.89
C CYS A 7 1.65 11.37 -4.97
N SER A 8 0.54 10.72 -4.70
CA SER A 8 -0.39 11.12 -3.64
C SER A 8 0.12 10.59 -2.29
N LYS A 9 -0.14 11.33 -1.20
CA LYS A 9 0.36 10.99 0.14
C LYS A 9 -0.80 10.61 1.06
N PHE A 10 -0.68 9.48 1.74
CA PHE A 10 -1.73 8.97 2.61
C PHE A 10 -1.18 8.39 3.92
N LEU A 11 -1.98 8.51 4.97
CA LEU A 11 -1.96 7.60 6.11
C LEU A 11 -2.92 6.46 5.82
N ILE A 12 -2.51 5.24 6.13
CA ILE A 12 -3.33 4.05 5.90
C ILE A 12 -3.71 3.44 7.25
N ARG A 13 -5.01 3.14 7.41
CA ARG A 13 -5.62 2.62 8.64
C ARG A 13 -6.46 1.39 8.36
N ASP A 14 -6.56 0.47 9.29
CA ASP A 14 -7.51 -0.65 9.22
C ASP A 14 -8.82 -0.37 10.00
N PRO A 15 -9.87 -1.18 9.82
CA PRO A 15 -11.13 -1.05 10.56
C PRO A 15 -11.02 -1.18 12.08
N ASN A 16 -9.96 -1.80 12.60
CA ASN A 16 -9.74 -1.99 14.04
C ASN A 16 -9.06 -0.78 14.69
N GLN A 17 -9.10 0.38 14.03
CA GLN A 17 -8.43 1.61 14.48
C GLN A 17 -6.92 1.39 14.64
N GLN A 18 -6.31 0.57 13.78
CA GLN A 18 -4.86 0.46 13.70
C GLN A 18 -4.32 1.35 12.58
N VAL A 19 -3.19 2.01 12.85
CA VAL A 19 -2.43 2.78 11.86
C VAL A 19 -1.16 2.03 11.49
N LEU A 20 -0.77 2.13 10.22
CA LEU A 20 0.45 1.52 9.72
C LEU A 20 1.66 2.40 10.07
N VAL A 21 2.69 1.79 10.66
CA VAL A 21 3.95 2.45 11.04
C VAL A 21 5.14 1.64 10.54
N LEU A 22 6.24 2.32 10.24
CA LEU A 22 7.51 1.69 9.91
C LEU A 22 8.43 1.67 11.13
N GLU A 23 8.75 0.48 11.64
CA GLU A 23 9.61 0.30 12.82
C GLU A 23 10.66 -0.76 12.54
N GLY A 24 11.95 -0.40 12.67
CA GLY A 24 13.04 -1.33 12.40
C GLY A 24 13.07 -1.90 10.97
N GLY A 25 12.54 -1.13 10.00
CA GLY A 25 12.42 -1.58 8.60
C GLY A 25 11.24 -2.51 8.33
N VAL A 26 10.36 -2.75 9.32
CA VAL A 26 9.17 -3.59 9.18
C VAL A 26 7.93 -2.73 9.30
N LEU A 27 7.00 -2.87 8.36
CA LEU A 27 5.67 -2.28 8.48
C LEU A 27 4.85 -3.06 9.49
N LYS A 28 4.25 -2.35 10.45
CA LYS A 28 3.38 -2.93 11.49
C LYS A 28 2.07 -2.17 11.58
N ALA A 29 1.01 -2.87 11.93
CA ALA A 29 -0.24 -2.25 12.34
C ALA A 29 -0.21 -2.05 13.86
N VAL A 30 -0.39 -0.81 14.33
CA VAL A 30 -0.38 -0.47 15.75
C VAL A 30 -1.62 0.32 16.13
N PRO A 31 -2.09 0.26 17.38
CA PRO A 31 -3.28 1.00 17.78
C PRO A 31 -3.08 2.50 17.55
N ASP A 32 -4.06 3.13 16.90
CA ASP A 32 -4.09 4.55 16.61
C ASP A 32 -4.34 5.34 17.89
N ARG A 33 -3.26 5.64 18.60
CA ARG A 33 -3.26 6.47 19.80
C ARG A 33 -2.56 7.78 19.47
N HIS A 34 -2.99 8.87 20.12
CA HIS A 34 -2.53 10.24 19.87
C HIS A 34 -1.00 10.47 19.92
N THR A 35 -0.21 9.51 20.41
CA THR A 35 1.24 9.62 20.56
C THR A 35 2.06 9.04 19.41
N ARG A 36 1.46 8.28 18.47
CA ARG A 36 2.20 7.69 17.34
C ARG A 36 1.74 8.25 16.01
N THR A 37 2.67 8.86 15.27
CA THR A 37 2.45 9.29 13.89
C THR A 37 2.52 8.07 12.97
N GLY A 38 1.48 7.85 12.16
CA GLY A 38 1.49 6.83 11.12
C GLY A 38 2.55 7.10 10.04
N GLU A 39 3.00 6.05 9.37
CA GLU A 39 3.89 6.18 8.22
C GLU A 39 3.13 6.80 7.04
N ILE A 40 3.76 7.77 6.38
CA ILE A 40 3.20 8.38 5.17
C ILE A 40 3.54 7.50 3.97
N PHE A 41 2.49 6.95 3.36
CA PHE A 41 2.58 6.21 2.12
C PHE A 41 2.53 7.16 0.92
N TYR A 42 3.41 6.90 -0.04
CA TYR A 42 3.47 7.55 -1.35
C TYR A 42 2.87 6.58 -2.35
N ILE A 43 1.85 7.05 -3.08
CA ILE A 43 1.07 6.23 -3.99
C ILE A 43 1.14 6.81 -5.39
N ALA A 44 1.51 5.98 -6.34
CA ALA A 44 1.51 6.30 -7.77
C ALA A 44 0.66 5.29 -8.51
N THR A 45 -0.03 5.72 -9.57
CA THR A 45 -0.71 4.81 -10.49
C THR A 45 0.32 4.15 -11.42
N SER A 46 0.10 2.87 -11.72
CA SER A 46 0.83 2.15 -12.76
C SER A 46 0.35 2.59 -14.14
N LYS A 47 1.28 2.75 -15.09
CA LYS A 47 1.00 3.27 -16.45
C LYS A 47 0.11 2.38 -17.32
N GLU A 48 -0.08 1.11 -16.98
CA GLU A 48 -0.68 0.13 -17.92
C GLU A 48 -2.19 -0.08 -17.79
N THR A 49 -2.89 0.52 -16.81
CA THR A 49 -4.32 0.16 -16.59
C THR A 49 -5.34 1.24 -16.88
N SER A 50 -4.98 2.28 -17.62
CA SER A 50 -5.98 3.16 -18.25
C SER A 50 -6.70 2.50 -19.45
N SER A 51 -6.62 1.16 -19.63
CA SER A 51 -7.12 0.47 -20.82
C SER A 51 -7.92 -0.82 -20.58
N ILE A 52 -8.29 -1.17 -19.34
CA ILE A 52 -9.29 -2.23 -19.10
C ILE A 52 -10.51 -1.60 -18.41
N SER A 53 -11.30 -0.88 -19.20
CA SER A 53 -12.71 -0.64 -18.89
C SER A 53 -13.51 -1.89 -19.26
N SER A 54 -13.54 -2.88 -18.38
CA SER A 54 -14.48 -4.00 -18.49
C SER A 54 -15.56 -3.87 -17.40
N GLY A 55 -16.61 -3.11 -17.71
CA GLY A 55 -18.00 -3.33 -17.27
C GLY A 55 -18.32 -3.48 -15.77
N SER A 56 -17.40 -3.26 -14.85
CA SER A 56 -17.61 -3.25 -13.41
C SER A 56 -17.71 -1.80 -12.91
N THR A 57 -18.70 -1.51 -12.09
CA THR A 57 -18.92 -0.19 -11.47
C THR A 57 -17.97 0.12 -10.30
N THR A 58 -16.94 -0.71 -10.09
CA THR A 58 -15.81 -0.43 -9.19
C THR A 58 -14.51 -0.35 -10.00
N GLU A 59 -13.99 0.86 -10.21
CA GLU A 59 -12.73 1.07 -10.94
C GLU A 59 -11.55 0.55 -10.10
N ALA A 60 -11.09 -0.67 -10.40
CA ALA A 60 -9.89 -1.24 -9.80
C ALA A 60 -8.64 -0.53 -10.34
N ASN A 61 -7.85 0.09 -9.45
CA ASN A 61 -6.68 0.89 -9.80
C ASN A 61 -5.39 0.11 -9.56
N HIS A 62 -4.53 -0.01 -10.56
CA HIS A 62 -3.20 -0.58 -10.36
C HIS A 62 -2.27 0.50 -9.82
N ILE A 63 -1.72 0.26 -8.62
CA ILE A 63 -0.96 1.24 -7.88
C ILE A 63 0.38 0.67 -7.40
N PHE A 64 1.32 1.57 -7.20
CA PHE A 64 2.54 1.33 -6.44
C PHE A 64 2.41 2.00 -5.07
N LEU A 65 2.93 1.34 -4.04
CA LEU A 65 2.96 1.83 -2.66
C LEU A 65 4.41 1.94 -2.21
N ALA A 66 4.78 3.07 -1.60
CA ALA A 66 6.11 3.26 -1.04
C ALA A 66 6.07 4.04 0.27
N VAL A 67 7.08 3.80 1.09
CA VAL A 67 7.31 4.48 2.37
C VAL A 67 8.67 5.18 2.34
N CYS A 68 9.09 5.82 3.45
CA CYS A 68 10.40 6.48 3.51
C CYS A 68 10.61 7.50 2.39
N LYS A 69 9.63 8.40 2.20
CA LYS A 69 9.66 9.42 1.15
C LYS A 69 9.73 8.84 -0.27
N GLY A 70 9.09 7.69 -0.48
CA GLY A 70 9.02 6.99 -1.77
C GLY A 70 10.24 6.15 -2.11
N LYS A 71 11.19 5.95 -1.19
CA LYS A 71 12.46 5.23 -1.44
C LYS A 71 12.37 3.71 -1.23
N LEU A 72 11.40 3.26 -0.43
CA LEU A 72 11.19 1.85 -0.16
C LEU A 72 9.81 1.45 -0.67
N CYS A 73 9.77 0.68 -1.76
CA CYS A 73 8.51 0.21 -2.34
C CYS A 73 8.08 -1.11 -1.71
N LEU A 74 6.77 -1.26 -1.52
CA LEU A 74 6.17 -2.54 -1.17
C LEU A 74 6.33 -3.49 -2.36
N CYS A 75 6.72 -4.72 -2.07
CA CYS A 75 6.96 -5.75 -3.06
C CYS A 75 6.38 -7.08 -2.59
N CYS A 76 5.78 -7.79 -3.53
CA CYS A 76 5.21 -9.11 -3.37
C CYS A 76 5.72 -9.96 -4.54
N ASP A 77 6.84 -10.65 -4.33
CA ASP A 77 7.49 -11.43 -5.39
C ASP A 77 6.57 -12.52 -5.93
N LYS A 78 6.61 -12.74 -7.24
CA LYS A 78 5.83 -13.80 -7.89
C LYS A 78 6.32 -15.16 -7.41
N VAL A 79 5.42 -15.96 -6.84
CA VAL A 79 5.72 -17.34 -6.43
C VAL A 79 4.87 -18.33 -7.22
N LYS A 80 5.39 -19.55 -7.40
CA LYS A 80 4.64 -20.66 -8.02
C LYS A 80 3.77 -21.42 -7.01
N GLU A 81 3.92 -21.12 -5.73
CA GLU A 81 3.35 -21.87 -4.62
C GLU A 81 1.89 -21.49 -4.31
N PRO A 82 1.11 -22.39 -3.67
CA PRO A 82 -0.28 -22.10 -3.32
C PRO A 82 -0.44 -21.07 -2.20
N LYS A 83 0.63 -20.76 -1.44
CA LYS A 83 0.61 -19.77 -0.35
C LYS A 83 0.95 -18.37 -0.86
N CYS A 84 0.50 -17.34 -0.14
CA CYS A 84 0.96 -15.99 -0.43
C CYS A 84 2.43 -15.82 -0.04
N PRO A 85 3.21 -15.09 -0.86
CA PRO A 85 4.57 -14.72 -0.50
C PRO A 85 4.55 -13.69 0.64
N LEU A 86 5.72 -13.42 1.20
CA LEU A 86 5.89 -12.34 2.17
C LEU A 86 5.75 -10.98 1.49
N LEU A 87 5.19 -10.02 2.21
CA LEU A 87 5.24 -8.61 1.82
C LEU A 87 6.59 -8.04 2.26
N GLU A 88 7.33 -7.49 1.31
CA GLU A 88 8.67 -6.94 1.55
C GLU A 88 8.73 -5.44 1.27
N LEU A 89 9.72 -4.77 1.86
CA LEU A 89 10.14 -3.43 1.50
C LEU A 89 11.46 -3.51 0.76
N LYS A 90 11.48 -3.20 -0.54
CA LYS A 90 12.70 -3.17 -1.34
C LYS A 90 13.18 -1.75 -1.55
N ASN A 91 14.51 -1.57 -1.53
CA ASN A 91 15.15 -0.29 -1.82
C ASN A 91 15.04 0.05 -3.31
N LYS A 92 13.87 0.59 -3.66
CA LYS A 92 13.47 0.96 -5.02
C LYS A 92 12.65 2.23 -4.92
N ASN A 93 13.04 3.27 -5.66
CA ASN A 93 12.28 4.51 -5.67
C ASN A 93 11.01 4.34 -6.50
N ILE A 94 9.87 4.75 -5.94
CA ILE A 94 8.56 4.69 -6.61
C ILE A 94 8.55 5.43 -7.96
N SER A 95 9.36 6.48 -8.13
CA SER A 95 9.46 7.21 -9.39
C SER A 95 10.07 6.40 -10.53
N GLU A 96 10.78 5.31 -10.22
CA GLU A 96 11.43 4.46 -11.21
C GLU A 96 10.51 3.36 -11.73
N LEU A 97 9.50 2.94 -10.94
CA LEU A 97 8.68 1.75 -11.25
C LEU A 97 7.95 1.87 -12.58
N ASN A 98 7.41 3.05 -12.88
CA ASN A 98 6.73 3.34 -14.13
C ASN A 98 7.67 3.40 -15.36
N SER A 99 8.98 3.29 -15.18
CA SER A 99 9.94 3.19 -16.29
C SER A 99 10.48 1.78 -16.50
N LEU A 100 10.09 0.84 -15.65
CA LEU A 100 10.43 -0.57 -15.80
C LEU A 100 9.49 -1.24 -16.78
N ASP A 101 9.95 -2.32 -17.40
CA ASP A 101 9.08 -3.24 -18.12
C ASP A 101 8.09 -3.90 -17.14
N GLU A 102 6.96 -4.36 -17.66
CA GLU A 102 5.88 -4.98 -16.90
C GLU A 102 6.40 -6.09 -15.97
N GLU A 103 7.25 -7.00 -16.49
CA GLU A 103 7.82 -8.12 -15.72
C GLU A 103 8.51 -7.68 -14.42
N TYR A 104 9.20 -6.54 -14.43
CA TYR A 104 9.94 -6.02 -13.27
C TYR A 104 9.11 -5.12 -12.36
N SER A 105 8.06 -4.49 -12.89
CA SER A 105 7.14 -3.66 -12.08
C SER A 105 6.02 -4.48 -11.45
N LEU A 106 5.64 -5.63 -12.04
CA LEU A 106 4.54 -6.48 -11.61
C LEU A 106 4.61 -6.89 -10.12
N PRO A 107 5.76 -7.28 -9.55
CA PRO A 107 5.86 -7.58 -8.10
C PRO A 107 5.60 -6.38 -7.19
N PHE A 108 5.69 -5.15 -7.70
CA PHE A 108 5.44 -3.92 -6.96
C PHE A 108 4.02 -3.40 -7.17
N THR A 109 3.28 -3.97 -8.13
CA THR A 109 1.94 -3.53 -8.50
C THR A 109 0.89 -4.19 -7.61
N PHE A 110 0.03 -3.37 -7.02
CA PHE A 110 -1.14 -3.81 -6.28
C PHE A 110 -2.41 -3.30 -6.94
N ILE A 111 -3.42 -4.16 -7.03
CA ILE A 111 -4.76 -3.84 -7.50
C ILE A 111 -5.53 -3.30 -6.29
N GLN A 112 -5.86 -2.02 -6.34
CA GLN A 112 -6.67 -1.33 -5.34
C GLN A 112 -8.13 -1.34 -5.76
N GLU A 113 -9.00 -1.93 -4.96
CA GLU A 113 -10.44 -1.96 -5.21
C GLU A 113 -11.21 -1.36 -4.03
N MET A 114 -12.24 -0.56 -4.31
CA MET A 114 -13.11 0.00 -3.28
C MET A 114 -14.20 -1.00 -2.88
N VAL A 115 -14.29 -1.33 -1.59
CA VAL A 115 -15.32 -2.19 -1.01
C VAL A 115 -16.01 -1.43 0.12
N GLY A 116 -17.21 -0.91 -0.16
CA GLY A 116 -17.91 0.00 0.74
C GLY A 116 -17.15 1.33 0.87
N SER A 117 -16.73 1.69 2.08
CA SER A 117 -15.92 2.89 2.37
C SER A 117 -14.42 2.60 2.58
N TYR A 118 -14.00 1.38 2.29
CA TYR A 118 -12.62 0.91 2.44
C TYR A 118 -12.05 0.46 1.09
N PHE A 119 -10.75 0.20 1.07
CA PHE A 119 -10.04 -0.37 -0.06
C PHE A 119 -9.38 -1.70 0.30
N THR A 120 -9.39 -2.64 -0.63
CA THR A 120 -8.52 -3.82 -0.62
C THR A 120 -7.29 -3.56 -1.47
N LEU A 121 -6.22 -4.33 -1.24
CA LEU A 121 -4.96 -4.23 -1.98
C LEU A 121 -4.49 -5.64 -2.32
N GLU A 122 -4.78 -6.08 -3.54
CA GLU A 122 -4.39 -7.38 -4.05
C GLU A 122 -3.05 -7.31 -4.79
N SER A 123 -2.19 -8.31 -4.65
CA SER A 123 -0.95 -8.40 -5.41
C SER A 123 -1.22 -8.74 -6.87
N ALA A 124 -0.83 -7.88 -7.82
CA ALA A 124 -0.96 -8.17 -9.24
C ALA A 124 -0.11 -9.40 -9.67
N ALA A 125 1.06 -9.59 -9.05
CA ALA A 125 1.94 -10.74 -9.31
C ALA A 125 1.41 -12.07 -8.77
N ASN A 126 0.47 -12.05 -7.81
CA ASN A 126 0.01 -13.23 -7.07
C ASN A 126 -1.51 -13.09 -6.79
N PRO A 127 -2.38 -13.37 -7.79
CA PRO A 127 -3.81 -13.22 -7.65
C PRO A 127 -4.39 -13.99 -6.45
N GLY A 128 -5.37 -13.38 -5.79
CA GLY A 128 -5.99 -13.81 -4.55
C GLY A 128 -5.18 -13.50 -3.29
N CYS A 129 -3.97 -12.94 -3.39
CA CYS A 129 -3.18 -12.52 -2.24
C CYS A 129 -3.37 -11.04 -1.93
N PHE A 130 -3.92 -10.74 -0.77
CA PHE A 130 -4.21 -9.38 -0.31
C PHE A 130 -3.25 -8.96 0.80
N ILE A 131 -2.86 -7.68 0.81
CA ILE A 131 -2.22 -7.08 1.99
C ILE A 131 -3.18 -7.21 3.17
N CYS A 132 -2.65 -7.58 4.33
CA CYS A 132 -3.45 -7.70 5.55
C CYS A 132 -2.74 -7.26 6.83
N THR A 133 -3.56 -6.91 7.81
CA THR A 133 -3.15 -6.71 9.21
C THR A 133 -3.74 -7.81 10.09
N SER A 134 -3.03 -8.16 11.17
CA SER A 134 -3.59 -9.05 12.19
C SER A 134 -4.57 -8.28 13.09
N LYS A 135 -5.56 -8.99 13.64
CA LYS A 135 -6.33 -8.49 14.79
C LYS A 135 -5.46 -8.23 16.02
N THR A 136 -4.36 -8.97 16.19
CA THR A 136 -3.41 -8.72 17.25
C THR A 136 -2.61 -7.45 16.93
N PRO A 137 -2.56 -6.45 17.84
CA PRO A 137 -1.78 -5.25 17.60
C PRO A 137 -0.27 -5.52 17.50
N MET A 138 0.44 -4.58 16.88
CA MET A 138 1.90 -4.57 16.71
C MET A 138 2.45 -5.71 15.86
N GLN A 139 1.58 -6.45 15.17
CA GLN A 139 2.02 -7.48 14.24
C GLN A 139 2.48 -6.86 12.91
N PRO A 140 3.43 -7.50 12.23
CA PRO A 140 3.81 -7.12 10.88
C PRO A 140 2.62 -7.13 9.92
N VAL A 141 2.67 -6.26 8.93
CA VAL A 141 1.79 -6.32 7.77
C VAL A 141 2.23 -7.46 6.89
N GLY A 142 1.28 -8.26 6.40
CA GLY A 142 1.55 -9.45 5.61
C GLY A 142 0.66 -9.56 4.38
N MET A 143 0.67 -10.75 3.80
CA MET A 143 -0.22 -11.15 2.70
C MET A 143 -1.11 -12.32 3.13
N THR A 144 -2.33 -12.39 2.62
CA THR A 144 -3.27 -13.49 2.90
C THR A 144 -4.17 -13.83 1.71
N LYS A 145 -4.59 -15.10 1.60
CA LYS A 145 -5.71 -15.53 0.73
C LYS A 145 -7.06 -15.63 1.45
N GLU A 146 -7.07 -15.42 2.77
CA GLU A 146 -8.23 -15.64 3.63
C GLU A 146 -8.65 -14.34 4.35
N PRO A 147 -9.46 -13.48 3.71
CA PRO A 147 -10.00 -12.28 4.34
C PRO A 147 -11.03 -12.63 5.44
N GLY A 148 -11.13 -11.79 6.49
CA GLY A 148 -12.24 -11.83 7.47
C GLY A 148 -12.15 -12.83 8.62
N LYS A 149 -11.11 -13.70 8.67
CA LYS A 149 -10.81 -14.55 9.84
C LYS A 149 -9.98 -13.78 10.87
N GLU A 150 -8.67 -13.97 10.90
CA GLU A 150 -7.70 -13.25 11.74
C GLU A 150 -7.03 -12.08 11.02
N ASN A 151 -7.31 -11.92 9.73
CA ASN A 151 -6.67 -10.98 8.84
C ASN A 151 -7.68 -9.94 8.33
N ASN A 152 -7.39 -8.67 8.55
CA ASN A 152 -8.14 -7.56 7.96
C ASN A 152 -7.45 -7.17 6.65
N THR A 153 -8.21 -7.14 5.55
CA THR A 153 -7.73 -6.76 4.21
C THR A 153 -8.31 -5.44 3.73
N GLN A 154 -9.13 -4.80 4.56
CA GLN A 154 -9.78 -3.52 4.28
C GLN A 154 -8.96 -2.39 4.89
N PHE A 155 -8.79 -1.32 4.14
CA PHE A 155 -7.97 -0.18 4.53
C PHE A 155 -8.65 1.14 4.19
N LYS A 156 -8.57 2.10 5.10
CA LYS A 156 -8.94 3.49 4.87
C LYS A 156 -7.70 4.29 4.52
N PHE A 157 -7.79 5.03 3.41
CA PHE A 157 -6.74 5.93 2.95
C PHE A 157 -7.13 7.35 3.36
N GLN A 158 -6.37 7.95 4.27
CA GLN A 158 -6.56 9.32 4.74
C GLN A 158 -5.49 10.20 4.13
N ILE A 159 -5.88 11.28 3.44
CA ILE A 159 -4.91 12.22 2.84
C ILE A 159 -3.97 12.72 3.94
N ALA A 160 -2.67 12.56 3.71
CA ALA A 160 -1.66 13.16 4.55
C ALA A 160 -1.49 14.62 4.13
N ASN A 161 -2.12 15.54 4.85
CA ASN A 161 -1.88 16.96 4.66
C ASN A 161 -0.41 17.25 4.98
N ALA A 162 0.36 17.63 3.97
CA ALA A 162 1.68 18.20 4.18
C ALA A 162 1.48 19.63 4.75
N ASP A 163 2.08 19.87 5.92
CA ASP A 163 2.38 21.17 6.50
C ASP A 163 1.21 22.01 7.07
N LEU A 164 0.81 21.70 8.31
CA LEU A 164 0.42 22.74 9.28
C LEU A 164 1.54 22.87 10.31
N ASN A 165 2.60 23.57 9.93
CA ASN A 165 3.57 24.19 10.84
C ASN A 165 4.28 25.33 10.08
N SER A 166 3.52 26.35 9.67
CA SER A 166 4.03 27.71 9.66
C SER A 166 3.57 28.37 10.98
N THR A 167 4.47 28.29 11.95
CA THR A 167 4.62 29.15 13.12
C THR A 167 3.67 30.35 13.20
N HIS A 168 2.73 30.29 14.15
CA HIS A 168 2.39 31.47 14.94
C HIS A 168 3.41 31.61 16.07
N SER A 169 4.09 32.76 16.11
CA SER A 169 4.85 33.42 17.20
C SER A 169 6.13 34.02 16.61
N GLY A 170 6.38 35.33 16.67
CA GLY A 170 5.64 36.47 17.20
C GLY A 170 6.18 37.75 16.55
#